data_AF-A0A077XUA7-F1
#
_entry.id   AF-A0A077XUA7-F1
#
_cell.length_a   1.000
_cell.length_b   1.000
_cell.length_c   1.000
_cell.angle_alpha   90.00
_cell.angle_beta   90.00
_cell.angle_gamma   90.00
#
_symmetry.space_group_name_H-M   'P 1'
#
loop_
_entity.id
_entity.type
_entity.pdbx_description
1 polymer ?
#
loop_
_entity_poly.entity_id
_entity_poly.type
_entity_poly.pdbx_seq_one_letter_code
_entity_poly.pdbx_strand_id
1 'polypeptide(L)'
;MNKCIKSFLFATLILISGCSKKGIDDQITSKKASSAAIPSVNFNWETEDYMPGMVNNNRVLVPWASGSNRSYPDHFIGDHRKIEGWELVYNTFGLPQHSGPFVFALYNKYRGTLRIYSYIPPGLSIPSFYAQHALELPMGIDSKMLNFSTRGKINIDSSDIRSNQI
;
A
#
# COMPACT_ATOMS: atom_id res chain seq x y z
N MET A 1 17.35 -14.44 -62.25
CA MET A 1 17.45 -13.66 -60.99
C MET A 1 16.08 -13.29 -60.41
N ASN A 2 15.00 -14.05 -60.69
CA ASN A 2 13.62 -13.58 -60.52
C ASN A 2 12.79 -14.43 -59.53
N LYS A 3 13.42 -15.38 -58.82
CA LYS A 3 12.76 -16.25 -57.83
C LYS A 3 12.89 -15.76 -56.38
N CYS A 4 13.95 -15.01 -56.05
CA CYS A 4 14.13 -14.44 -54.70
C CYS A 4 13.20 -13.24 -54.41
N ILE A 5 12.83 -12.46 -55.41
CA ILE A 5 11.95 -11.28 -55.23
C ILE A 5 10.50 -11.68 -54.88
N LYS A 6 10.00 -12.81 -55.40
CA LYS A 6 8.65 -13.30 -55.06
C LYS A 6 8.58 -13.93 -53.66
N SER A 7 9.71 -14.41 -53.14
CA SER A 7 9.78 -14.95 -51.77
C SER A 7 9.86 -13.85 -50.71
N PHE A 8 10.37 -12.66 -51.06
CA PHE A 8 10.45 -11.53 -50.14
C PHE A 8 9.10 -10.79 -49.98
N LEU A 9 8.25 -10.82 -51.01
CA LEU A 9 6.90 -10.20 -50.99
C LEU A 9 5.87 -10.99 -50.18
N PHE A 10 6.10 -12.28 -49.93
CA PHE A 10 5.17 -13.10 -49.13
C PHE A 10 5.46 -13.02 -47.63
N ALA A 11 6.70 -12.71 -47.24
CA ALA A 11 7.11 -12.61 -45.85
C ALA A 11 6.67 -11.29 -45.17
N THR A 12 6.44 -10.23 -45.93
CA THR A 12 6.00 -8.92 -45.42
C THR A 12 4.49 -8.84 -45.12
N LEU A 13 3.68 -9.78 -45.61
CA LEU A 13 2.22 -9.75 -45.43
C LEU A 13 1.77 -10.35 -44.08
N ILE A 14 2.64 -11.03 -43.35
CA ILE A 14 2.30 -11.75 -42.11
C ILE A 14 2.47 -10.87 -40.84
N LEU A 15 3.02 -9.66 -40.96
CA LEU A 15 3.32 -8.80 -39.81
C LEU A 15 2.21 -7.81 -39.42
N ILE A 16 1.06 -7.79 -40.10
CA ILE A 16 0.00 -6.77 -39.89
C ILE A 16 -1.26 -7.27 -39.18
N SER A 17 -1.33 -8.52 -38.72
CA SER A 17 -2.42 -9.00 -37.86
C SER A 17 -2.18 -8.66 -36.38
N GLY A 18 -2.02 -7.37 -36.08
CA GLY A 18 -2.07 -6.83 -34.72
C GLY A 18 -3.53 -6.65 -34.28
N CYS A 19 -3.95 -7.41 -33.27
CA CYS A 19 -5.29 -7.30 -32.67
C CYS A 19 -5.43 -5.95 -31.96
N SER A 20 -6.23 -5.03 -32.50
CA SER A 20 -6.63 -3.81 -31.79
C SER A 20 -7.61 -4.18 -30.68
N LYS A 21 -7.15 -4.25 -29.43
CA LYS A 21 -8.08 -4.23 -28.29
C LYS A 21 -8.84 -2.91 -28.36
N LYS A 22 -10.15 -2.99 -28.64
CA LYS A 22 -11.05 -1.85 -28.43
C LYS A 22 -10.96 -1.49 -26.96
N GLY A 23 -10.43 -0.31 -26.67
CA GLY A 23 -10.49 0.28 -25.35
C GLY A 23 -11.96 0.36 -24.96
N ILE A 24 -12.33 -0.36 -23.91
CA ILE A 24 -13.58 -0.09 -23.22
C ILE A 24 -13.35 1.26 -22.54
N ASP A 25 -13.95 2.32 -23.10
CA ASP A 25 -14.08 3.60 -22.40
C ASP A 25 -15.07 3.39 -21.26
N ASP A 26 -14.57 2.80 -20.18
CA ASP A 26 -15.23 2.85 -18.89
C ASP A 26 -15.12 4.31 -18.43
N GLN A 27 -16.09 5.14 -18.84
CA GLN A 27 -16.40 6.38 -18.13
C GLN A 27 -16.98 6.02 -16.77
N ILE A 28 -16.13 5.48 -15.90
CA ILE A 28 -16.33 5.57 -14.47
C ILE A 28 -16.21 7.07 -14.19
N THR A 29 -17.37 7.72 -14.04
CA THR A 29 -17.47 8.98 -13.31
C THR A 29 -16.93 8.70 -11.92
N SER A 30 -15.60 8.74 -11.79
CA SER A 30 -14.90 8.81 -10.54
C SER A 30 -15.40 10.11 -9.94
N LYS A 31 -16.37 10.01 -9.02
CA LYS A 31 -16.48 11.02 -7.98
C LYS A 31 -15.08 11.06 -7.39
N LYS A 32 -14.29 12.05 -7.82
CA LYS A 32 -12.97 12.31 -7.29
C LYS A 32 -13.23 12.63 -5.83
N ALA A 33 -13.16 11.60 -4.99
CA ALA A 33 -13.18 11.76 -3.56
C ALA A 33 -11.95 12.61 -3.31
N SER A 34 -12.17 13.91 -3.16
CA SER A 34 -11.19 14.86 -2.67
C SER A 34 -10.97 14.49 -1.20
N SER A 35 -10.28 13.38 -0.96
CA SER A 35 -9.61 13.17 0.30
C SER A 35 -8.56 14.27 0.34
N ALA A 36 -8.84 15.33 1.08
CA ALA A 36 -7.84 16.35 1.34
C ALA A 36 -6.69 15.63 2.02
N ALA A 37 -5.60 15.40 1.28
CA ALA A 37 -4.40 14.82 1.84
C ALA A 37 -3.99 15.72 3.00
N ILE A 38 -3.88 15.15 4.19
CA ILE A 38 -3.39 15.87 5.36
C ILE A 38 -1.99 16.37 4.98
N PRO A 39 -1.73 17.69 4.97
CA PRO A 39 -0.45 18.22 4.54
C PRO A 39 0.62 17.66 5.48
N SER A 40 1.56 16.88 4.93
CA SER A 40 2.63 16.33 5.76
C SER A 40 3.62 17.43 6.10
N VAL A 41 4.00 17.48 7.38
CA VAL A 41 5.11 18.33 7.83
C VAL A 41 6.38 17.89 7.12
N ASN A 42 7.20 18.84 6.64
CA ASN A 42 8.52 18.52 6.10
C ASN A 42 9.37 17.85 7.18
N PHE A 43 9.61 16.55 7.02
CA PHE A 43 10.25 15.71 8.03
C PHE A 43 11.11 14.63 7.35
N ASN A 44 12.40 14.61 7.67
CA ASN A 44 13.32 13.59 7.20
C ASN A 44 13.63 12.56 8.30
N TRP A 45 12.86 11.49 8.32
CA TRP A 45 12.95 10.43 9.33
C TRP A 45 14.31 9.71 9.37
N GLU A 46 15.10 9.76 8.29
CA GLU A 46 16.42 9.11 8.26
C GLU A 46 17.52 9.88 9.01
N THR A 47 17.36 11.20 9.14
CA THR A 47 18.41 12.07 9.68
C THR A 47 18.01 12.72 11.01
N GLU A 48 16.72 12.78 11.31
CA GLU A 48 16.20 13.37 12.53
C GLU A 48 16.04 12.31 13.63
N ASP A 49 16.49 12.61 14.84
CA ASP A 49 16.33 11.72 16.00
C ASP A 49 14.92 11.78 16.60
N TYR A 50 14.16 12.84 16.31
CA TYR A 50 12.85 13.10 16.90
C TYR A 50 11.77 13.24 15.83
N MET A 51 10.57 12.74 16.15
CA MET A 51 9.35 13.04 15.40
C MET A 51 9.03 14.54 15.48
N PRO A 52 8.41 15.12 14.44
CA PRO A 52 8.12 16.55 14.41
C PRO A 52 7.08 16.95 15.47
N GLY A 53 7.29 18.12 16.09
CA GLY A 53 6.38 18.65 17.12
C GLY A 53 6.55 18.03 18.50
N MET A 54 5.53 18.20 19.35
CA MET A 54 5.52 17.70 20.72
C MET A 54 4.25 16.89 20.96
N VAL A 55 4.36 15.85 21.78
CA VAL A 55 3.23 15.07 22.28
C VAL A 55 3.22 15.21 23.80
N ASN A 56 2.16 15.77 24.37
CA ASN A 56 2.05 16.06 25.82
C ASN A 56 3.28 16.80 26.36
N ASN A 57 3.73 17.84 25.65
CA ASN A 57 4.91 18.68 25.96
C ASN A 57 6.26 17.94 25.94
N ASN A 58 6.31 16.71 25.45
CA ASN A 58 7.54 15.93 25.31
C ASN A 58 7.88 15.70 23.84
N ARG A 59 9.19 15.69 23.53
CA ARG A 59 9.67 15.24 22.23
C ARG A 59 9.65 13.72 22.17
N VAL A 60 9.20 13.20 21.04
CA VAL A 60 9.12 11.75 20.80
C VAL A 60 10.26 11.35 19.87
N LEU A 61 11.04 10.34 20.26
CA LEU A 61 12.10 9.80 19.43
C LEU A 61 11.52 9.05 18.21
N VAL A 62 12.25 9.01 17.10
CA VAL A 62 11.90 8.11 15.99
C VAL A 62 12.02 6.64 16.42
N PRO A 63 11.25 5.70 15.84
CA PRO A 63 11.17 4.32 16.33
C PRO A 63 12.53 3.63 16.49
N TRP A 64 13.45 3.85 15.55
CA TRP A 64 14.78 3.23 15.51
C TRP A 64 15.88 4.04 16.21
N ALA A 65 15.58 5.22 16.78
CA ALA A 65 16.59 6.00 17.50
C ALA A 65 17.10 5.27 18.75
N SER A 66 18.35 5.55 19.10
CA SER A 66 18.96 5.05 20.34
C SER A 66 18.20 5.61 21.55
N GLY A 67 17.68 4.74 22.41
CA GLY A 67 16.87 5.13 23.59
C GLY A 67 15.36 5.18 23.34
N SER A 68 14.89 4.91 22.12
CA SER A 68 13.46 4.69 21.84
C SER A 68 12.98 3.42 22.55
N ASN A 69 11.88 3.52 23.31
CA ASN A 69 11.21 2.36 23.89
C ASN A 69 10.28 1.74 22.83
N ARG A 70 10.57 0.51 22.43
CA ARG A 70 9.93 -0.15 21.27
C ARG A 70 9.30 -1.49 21.67
N SER A 71 8.06 -1.70 21.21
CA SER A 71 7.32 -2.96 21.39
C SER A 71 7.23 -3.76 20.08
N TYR A 72 8.29 -3.76 19.28
CA TYR A 72 8.38 -4.50 18.02
C TYR A 72 9.76 -5.19 17.88
N PRO A 73 9.88 -6.26 17.07
CA PRO A 73 11.13 -7.01 16.92
C PRO A 73 12.32 -6.17 16.41
N ASP A 74 13.52 -6.44 16.95
CA ASP A 74 14.73 -5.66 16.65
C ASP A 74 15.15 -5.67 15.16
N HIS A 75 14.78 -6.69 14.39
CA HIS A 75 15.12 -6.73 12.96
C HIS A 75 14.49 -5.59 12.14
N PHE A 76 13.47 -4.90 12.68
CA PHE A 76 12.87 -3.73 12.02
C PHE A 76 13.63 -2.42 12.26
N ILE A 77 14.63 -2.38 13.15
CA ILE A 77 15.37 -1.15 13.47
C ILE A 77 16.13 -0.65 12.23
N GLY A 78 16.82 -1.53 11.52
CA GLY A 78 17.60 -1.17 10.34
C GLY A 78 16.76 -0.99 9.07
N ASP A 79 15.51 -1.43 9.08
CA ASP A 79 14.68 -1.58 7.88
C ASP A 79 13.77 -0.37 7.66
N HIS A 80 14.35 0.81 7.38
CA HIS A 80 13.58 2.06 7.25
C HIS A 80 14.17 3.08 6.25
N ARG A 81 15.29 2.74 5.60
CA ARG A 81 16.05 3.69 4.77
C ARG A 81 15.45 3.87 3.38
N LYS A 82 15.54 5.08 2.84
CA LYS A 82 15.10 5.43 1.47
C LYS A 82 15.83 4.64 0.40
N ILE A 83 17.12 4.37 0.61
CA ILE A 83 17.92 3.54 -0.33
C ILE A 83 17.37 2.12 -0.46
N GLU A 84 16.71 1.61 0.59
CA GLU A 84 16.02 0.30 0.62
C GLU A 84 14.56 0.40 0.14
N GLY A 85 14.16 1.56 -0.39
CA GLY A 85 12.86 1.78 -1.01
C GLY A 85 11.77 2.29 -0.06
N TRP A 86 12.10 2.67 1.17
CA TRP A 86 11.12 3.24 2.10
C TRP A 86 10.81 4.71 1.77
N GLU A 87 9.53 5.05 1.76
CA GLU A 87 9.00 6.38 1.49
C GLU A 87 7.98 6.76 2.55
N LEU A 88 8.06 7.99 3.08
CA LEU A 88 7.08 8.51 4.02
C LEU A 88 5.78 8.81 3.31
N VAL A 89 4.72 8.13 3.72
CA VAL A 89 3.38 8.28 3.10
C VAL A 89 2.37 8.91 4.04
N TYR A 90 2.61 8.84 5.36
CA TYR A 90 1.69 9.40 6.34
C TYR A 90 2.39 9.79 7.64
N ASN A 91 2.04 10.94 8.19
CA ASN A 91 2.59 11.44 9.44
C ASN A 91 1.56 12.35 10.13
N THR A 92 1.19 12.02 11.37
CA THR A 92 0.32 12.89 12.19
C THR A 92 1.08 13.73 13.20
N PHE A 93 2.38 13.51 13.35
CA PHE A 93 3.22 14.29 14.27
C PHE A 93 3.41 15.71 13.73
N GLY A 94 3.39 16.70 14.63
CA GLY A 94 3.60 18.11 14.28
C GLY A 94 2.41 18.79 13.61
N LEU A 95 1.28 18.10 13.45
CA LEU A 95 0.05 18.72 12.94
C LEU A 95 -0.55 19.66 14.00
N PRO A 96 -0.94 20.88 13.63
CA PRO A 96 -1.42 21.90 14.59
C PRO A 96 -2.76 21.53 15.25
N GLN A 97 -3.58 20.69 14.61
CA GLN A 97 -4.85 20.19 15.14
C GLN A 97 -4.96 18.70 14.82
N HIS A 98 -4.51 17.85 15.75
CA HIS A 98 -4.65 16.40 15.65
C HIS A 98 -5.41 15.87 16.86
N SER A 99 -6.59 15.30 16.60
CA SER A 99 -7.38 14.58 17.59
C SER A 99 -7.35 13.09 17.24
N GLY A 100 -6.43 12.33 17.84
CA GLY A 100 -6.31 10.90 17.57
C GLY A 100 -4.97 10.32 18.01
N PRO A 101 -4.76 9.01 17.80
CA PRO A 101 -3.46 8.39 18.04
C PRO A 101 -2.40 9.03 17.13
N PHE A 102 -1.18 9.22 17.66
CA PHE A 102 -0.07 9.70 16.84
C PHE A 102 0.50 8.54 16.03
N VAL A 103 0.49 8.70 14.71
CA VAL A 103 0.84 7.64 13.76
C VAL A 103 1.82 8.17 12.73
N PHE A 104 2.78 7.32 12.40
CA PHE A 104 3.80 7.52 11.37
C PHE A 104 3.86 6.29 10.48
N ALA A 105 3.80 6.44 9.15
CA ALA A 105 3.79 5.32 8.24
C ALA A 105 4.78 5.46 7.08
N LEU A 106 5.49 4.36 6.81
CA LEU A 106 6.41 4.22 5.69
C LEU A 106 5.89 3.16 4.73
N TYR A 107 6.00 3.42 3.44
CA TYR A 107 5.72 2.46 2.38
C TYR A 107 7.02 2.04 1.71
N ASN A 108 7.23 0.73 1.55
CA ASN A 108 8.36 0.21 0.80
C ASN A 108 7.95 -0.08 -0.64
N LYS A 109 8.47 0.69 -1.61
CA LYS A 109 8.13 0.55 -3.02
C LYS A 109 8.66 -0.74 -3.68
N TYR A 110 9.71 -1.36 -3.12
CA TYR A 110 10.27 -2.59 -3.68
C TYR A 110 9.54 -3.83 -3.17
N ARG A 111 9.05 -3.82 -1.92
CA ARG A 111 8.36 -4.95 -1.28
C ARG A 111 6.84 -4.80 -1.24
N GLY A 112 6.29 -3.64 -1.62
CA GLY A 112 4.86 -3.35 -1.48
C GLY A 112 4.36 -3.39 -0.03
N THR A 113 5.25 -3.18 0.94
CA THR A 113 4.94 -3.29 2.37
C THR A 113 4.63 -1.92 2.96
N LEU A 114 3.47 -1.76 3.60
CA LEU A 114 3.14 -0.59 4.41
C LEU A 114 3.45 -0.91 5.88
N ARG A 115 4.28 -0.09 6.52
CA ARG A 115 4.58 -0.19 7.94
C ARG A 115 4.06 1.04 8.67
N ILE A 116 3.28 0.79 9.72
CA ILE A 116 2.64 1.81 10.53
C ILE A 116 3.20 1.72 11.94
N TYR A 117 3.74 2.83 12.44
CA TYR A 117 4.21 3.00 13.80
C TYR A 117 3.20 3.85 14.56
N SER A 118 2.64 3.29 15.63
CA SER A 118 1.72 3.99 16.52
C SER A 118 2.46 4.37 17.79
N TYR A 119 2.34 5.63 18.20
CA TYR A 119 2.87 6.09 19.47
C TYR A 119 2.01 5.59 20.62
N ILE A 120 2.66 4.96 21.59
CA ILE A 120 2.04 4.51 22.83
C ILE A 120 2.54 5.44 23.94
N PRO A 121 1.65 6.23 24.58
CA PRO A 121 2.01 7.04 25.74
C PRO A 121 2.64 6.20 26.86
N PRO A 122 3.60 6.75 27.61
CA PRO A 122 4.21 6.06 28.74
C PRO A 122 3.15 5.68 29.80
N GLY A 123 3.34 4.54 30.45
CA GLY A 123 2.41 4.00 31.46
C GLY A 123 1.34 3.06 30.90
N LEU A 124 1.22 2.94 29.57
CA LEU A 124 0.37 1.95 28.92
C LEU A 124 1.22 0.73 28.53
N SER A 125 0.89 -0.44 29.06
CA SER A 125 1.47 -1.72 28.62
C SER A 125 0.54 -2.34 27.60
N ILE A 126 0.92 -2.26 26.32
CA ILE A 126 0.22 -2.96 25.24
C ILE A 126 1.11 -4.14 24.82
N PRO A 127 0.66 -5.39 25.01
CA PRO A 127 1.44 -6.54 24.55
C PRO A 127 1.56 -6.51 23.02
N SER A 128 2.74 -6.83 22.50
CA SER A 128 2.93 -7.04 21.07
C SER A 128 2.08 -8.23 20.62
N PHE A 129 1.26 -8.06 19.58
CA PHE A 129 0.55 -9.16 18.94
C PHE A 129 0.65 -9.04 17.41
N TYR A 130 0.69 -10.18 16.73
CA TYR A 130 0.61 -10.22 15.27
C TYR A 130 -0.87 -10.19 14.88
N ALA A 131 -1.31 -9.08 14.28
CA ALA A 131 -2.65 -8.96 13.75
C ALA A 131 -2.62 -9.20 12.24
N GLN A 132 -3.31 -10.22 11.75
CA GLN A 132 -3.56 -10.42 10.33
C GLN A 132 -4.96 -9.91 10.02
N HIS A 133 -5.07 -8.87 9.19
CA HIS A 133 -6.34 -8.37 8.69
C HIS A 133 -6.39 -8.56 7.18
N ALA A 134 -7.52 -9.05 6.67
CA ALA A 134 -7.81 -9.01 5.24
C ALA A 134 -8.54 -7.70 4.92
N LEU A 135 -8.22 -7.09 3.78
CA LEU A 135 -9.08 -6.04 3.24
C LEU A 135 -10.33 -6.72 2.68
N GLU A 136 -11.48 -6.36 3.23
CA GLU A 136 -12.78 -6.87 2.83
C GLU A 136 -13.61 -5.75 2.20
N LEU A 137 -14.42 -6.11 1.22
CA LEU A 137 -15.38 -5.18 0.63
C LEU A 137 -16.64 -5.14 1.50
N PRO A 138 -17.22 -3.96 1.78
CA PRO A 138 -18.56 -3.87 2.33
C PRO A 138 -19.55 -4.65 1.46
N MET A 139 -20.54 -5.30 2.09
CA MET A 139 -21.55 -6.08 1.37
C MET A 139 -22.18 -5.27 0.23
N GLY A 140 -22.25 -5.86 -0.96
CA GLY A 140 -22.90 -5.26 -2.14
C GLY A 140 -22.00 -4.39 -3.03
N ILE A 141 -20.71 -4.23 -2.71
CA ILE A 141 -19.74 -3.53 -3.57
C ILE A 141 -18.81 -4.56 -4.21
N ASP A 142 -18.76 -4.62 -5.54
CA ASP A 142 -17.81 -5.44 -6.30
C ASP A 142 -16.57 -4.61 -6.69
N SER A 143 -15.37 -5.17 -6.50
CA SER A 143 -14.12 -4.55 -6.91
C SER A 143 -13.22 -5.59 -7.54
N LYS A 144 -12.85 -5.38 -8.81
CA LYS A 144 -11.93 -6.26 -9.55
C LYS A 144 -10.57 -6.42 -8.86
N MET A 145 -10.18 -5.49 -8.00
CA MET A 145 -8.88 -5.47 -7.31
C MET A 145 -8.91 -6.13 -5.92
N LEU A 146 -10.07 -6.17 -5.24
CA LEU A 146 -10.20 -6.67 -3.86
C LEU A 146 -10.99 -7.98 -3.77
N ASN A 147 -11.38 -8.57 -4.90
CA ASN A 147 -12.17 -9.80 -4.96
C ASN A 147 -11.40 -11.09 -4.67
N PHE A 148 -10.14 -10.99 -4.23
CA PHE A 148 -9.24 -12.14 -4.07
C PHE A 148 -9.23 -12.72 -2.65
N SER A 149 -9.71 -11.97 -1.65
CA SER A 149 -9.62 -12.36 -0.24
C SER A 149 -10.81 -13.19 0.26
N THR A 150 -11.98 -13.07 -0.36
CA THR A 150 -13.24 -13.66 0.15
C THR A 150 -13.86 -14.73 -0.74
N ARG A 151 -13.37 -14.91 -1.97
CA ARG A 151 -13.79 -16.04 -2.81
C ARG A 151 -12.98 -17.26 -2.40
N GLY A 152 -13.57 -18.06 -1.50
CA GLY A 152 -13.10 -19.43 -1.25
C GLY A 152 -12.84 -20.16 -2.58
N LYS A 153 -11.84 -21.05 -2.59
CA LYS A 153 -11.35 -21.77 -3.77
C LYS A 153 -12.49 -22.05 -4.76
N ILE A 154 -12.46 -21.37 -5.90
CA ILE A 154 -13.39 -21.67 -6.99
C ILE A 154 -12.94 -23.03 -7.52
N ASN A 155 -13.62 -24.09 -7.13
CA ASN A 155 -13.44 -25.37 -7.76
C ASN A 155 -14.01 -25.24 -9.18
N ILE A 156 -13.12 -25.18 -10.18
CA ILE A 156 -13.49 -25.01 -11.59
C ILE A 156 -14.24 -26.26 -12.11
N ASP A 157 -14.28 -27.35 -11.33
CA ASP A 157 -14.85 -28.63 -11.73
C ASP A 157 -16.16 -29.01 -11.02
N SER A 158 -16.84 -28.08 -10.34
CA SER A 158 -18.16 -28.40 -9.79
C SER A 158 -19.16 -27.31 -10.09
N SER A 159 -20.11 -27.66 -10.97
CA SER A 159 -21.34 -26.96 -11.26
C SER A 159 -22.23 -26.83 -10.02
N ASP A 160 -21.86 -26.02 -9.04
CA ASP A 160 -22.71 -25.69 -7.89
C ASP A 160 -22.85 -24.18 -7.74
N ILE A 161 -23.74 -23.65 -8.57
CA ILE A 161 -24.55 -22.50 -8.20
C ILE A 161 -25.55 -23.02 -7.16
N ARG A 162 -25.28 -22.83 -5.87
CA ARG A 162 -26.32 -22.67 -4.85
C ARG A 162 -25.77 -22.15 -3.54
N SER A 163 -26.32 -21.00 -3.15
CA SER A 163 -26.74 -20.63 -1.79
C SER A 163 -25.85 -21.07 -0.64
N ASN A 164 -25.34 -20.11 0.12
CA ASN A 164 -25.52 -20.17 1.56
C ASN A 164 -25.69 -18.78 2.15
N GLN A 165 -26.92 -18.55 2.61
CA GLN A 165 -27.19 -17.71 3.76
C GLN A 165 -26.60 -18.38 5.00
N ILE A 166 -25.88 -17.63 5.83
CA ILE A 166 -26.21 -17.21 7.21
C ILE A 166 -25.18 -16.14 7.58
#